data_AF-A0A8C5BJD9-F1
#
_entry.id   AF-A0A8C5BJD9-F1
#
_cell.length_a   1.000
_cell.length_b   1.000
_cell.length_c   1.000
_cell.angle_alpha   90.00
_cell.angle_beta   90.00
_cell.angle_gamma   90.00
#
_symmetry.space_group_name_H-M   'P 1'
#
loop_
_entity.id
_entity.type
_entity.pdbx_description
1 polymer ?
#
loop_
_entity_poly.entity_id
_entity_poly.type
_entity_poly.pdbx_seq_one_letter_code
_entity_poly.pdbx_strand_id
1 'polypeptide(L)'
;MFLSCVGESSAALDPSWNHNPPGRPAFGPETLHTSNYSLVLFIQLSLLSFDLFVNSFSELLRKEPAVQLVLFIIQDISILFNLIIILLMLFNTYVFQVGLVALLLDRFRAMLMYSALYLTLSIILHSWIMNLRWLNSNRFIWTDGLQALFVFQRVVAILYYYFYKRTTEYLGDPRLYEDSSWLREVFARARQ
;
A
#
# COMPACT_ATOMS: atom_id res chain seq x y z
N MET A 1 3.64 -19.24 89.53
CA MET A 1 3.89 -20.01 88.29
C MET A 1 4.57 -19.06 87.31
N PHE A 2 5.89 -19.19 87.18
CA PHE A 2 6.81 -18.79 86.08
C PHE A 2 6.64 -17.41 85.40
N LEU A 3 7.55 -16.45 85.67
CA LEU A 3 8.81 -16.09 84.92
C LEU A 3 8.52 -15.32 83.61
N SER A 4 8.70 -14.00 83.54
CA SER A 4 9.91 -13.15 83.38
C SER A 4 10.46 -13.05 81.95
N CYS A 5 10.74 -11.80 81.55
CA CYS A 5 11.67 -11.34 80.50
C CYS A 5 11.33 -11.66 79.03
N VAL A 6 11.77 -10.95 77.98
CA VAL A 6 12.43 -9.66 77.66
C VAL A 6 12.35 -9.63 76.11
N GLY A 7 12.34 -8.45 75.50
CA GLY A 7 12.18 -8.31 74.03
C GLY A 7 13.35 -8.86 73.21
N GLU A 8 13.08 -9.11 71.92
CA GLU A 8 14.10 -8.97 70.88
C GLU A 8 13.46 -8.61 69.53
N SER A 9 14.23 -7.81 68.79
CA SER A 9 13.87 -7.00 67.64
C SER A 9 14.11 -7.72 66.31
N SER A 10 13.50 -7.15 65.26
CA SER A 10 13.95 -7.16 63.85
C SER A 10 13.48 -8.27 62.91
N ALA A 11 12.50 -7.92 62.08
CA ALA A 11 12.42 -8.17 60.62
C ALA A 11 11.08 -7.57 60.15
N ALA A 12 10.93 -6.83 59.05
CA ALA A 12 11.82 -6.38 58.00
C ALA A 12 11.13 -5.17 57.33
N LEU A 13 11.93 -4.39 56.61
CA LEU A 13 11.60 -3.13 55.97
C LEU A 13 10.44 -3.19 54.96
N ASP A 14 9.60 -2.17 54.96
CA ASP A 14 8.76 -1.84 53.80
C ASP A 14 8.84 -0.34 53.49
N PRO A 15 9.73 0.10 52.58
CA PRO A 15 9.66 1.42 51.98
C PRO A 15 8.93 1.30 50.64
N SER A 16 7.60 1.34 50.68
CA SER A 16 6.83 1.92 49.58
C SER A 16 7.37 3.33 49.32
N TRP A 17 7.45 3.76 48.06
CA TRP A 17 8.00 5.04 47.57
C TRP A 17 9.45 4.95 47.05
N ASN A 18 9.62 4.24 45.94
CA ASN A 18 10.63 4.63 44.96
C ASN A 18 9.93 5.04 43.66
N HIS A 19 9.86 6.36 43.45
CA HIS A 19 9.44 7.00 42.22
C HIS A 19 10.50 6.77 41.13
N ASN A 20 10.15 5.98 40.11
CA ASN A 20 10.53 6.23 38.72
C ASN A 20 9.63 5.38 37.81
N PRO A 21 9.08 5.93 36.70
CA PRO A 21 8.37 5.11 35.74
C PRO A 21 9.39 4.15 35.09
N PRO A 22 9.16 2.82 35.09
CA PRO A 22 10.02 1.94 34.35
C PRO A 22 9.89 2.31 32.87
N GLY A 23 11.00 2.75 32.28
CA GLY A 23 11.12 3.00 30.87
C GLY A 23 10.53 1.82 30.10
N ARG A 24 9.54 2.10 29.25
CA ARG A 24 9.09 1.12 28.26
C ARG A 24 10.34 0.67 27.50
N PRO A 25 10.68 -0.63 27.46
CA PRO A 25 11.57 -1.08 26.42
C PRO A 25 10.86 -0.77 25.09
N ALA A 26 11.38 0.19 24.33
CA ALA A 26 10.89 0.56 23.00
C ALA A 26 11.15 -0.54 21.95
N PHE A 27 11.36 -1.78 22.39
CA PHE A 27 11.78 -2.93 21.60
C PHE A 27 10.85 -4.11 21.89
N GLY A 28 9.55 -3.89 21.70
CA GLY A 28 8.56 -4.94 21.62
C GLY A 28 8.42 -5.49 20.19
N PRO A 29 7.84 -6.69 20.00
CA PRO A 29 7.55 -7.30 18.68
C PRO A 29 6.70 -6.41 17.75
N GLU A 30 6.13 -5.34 18.27
CA GLU A 30 5.40 -4.28 17.55
C GLU A 30 6.28 -3.57 16.49
N THR A 31 7.59 -3.48 16.73
CA THR A 31 8.56 -2.88 15.81
C THR A 31 8.87 -3.76 14.59
N LEU A 32 8.73 -5.08 14.72
CA LEU A 32 8.90 -6.01 13.60
C LEU A 32 7.71 -5.97 12.65
N HIS A 33 6.49 -5.87 13.19
CA HIS A 33 5.28 -5.81 12.37
C HIS A 33 5.24 -4.53 11.52
N THR A 34 5.55 -3.38 12.13
CA THR A 34 5.64 -2.09 11.44
C THR A 34 6.76 -2.03 10.40
N SER A 35 7.91 -2.66 10.66
CA SER A 35 9.01 -2.77 9.69
C SER A 35 8.61 -3.56 8.43
N ASN A 36 7.90 -4.67 8.59
CA ASN A 36 7.44 -5.50 7.46
C ASN A 36 6.45 -4.73 6.57
N TYR A 37 5.52 -3.97 7.16
CA TYR A 37 4.60 -3.14 6.37
C TYR A 37 5.31 -2.00 5.66
N SER A 38 6.26 -1.35 6.32
CA SER A 38 7.09 -0.31 5.68
C SER A 38 7.86 -0.86 4.48
N LEU A 39 8.33 -2.11 4.55
CA LEU A 39 8.98 -2.79 3.44
C LEU A 39 8.02 -3.02 2.27
N VAL A 40 6.79 -3.47 2.54
CA VAL A 40 5.76 -3.66 1.50
C VAL A 40 5.44 -2.34 0.80
N LEU A 41 5.28 -1.24 1.55
CA LEU A 41 5.07 0.09 0.98
C LEU A 41 6.27 0.56 0.14
N PHE A 42 7.49 0.28 0.60
CA PHE A 42 8.71 0.60 -0.13
C PHE A 42 8.81 -0.16 -1.46
N ILE A 43 8.42 -1.45 -1.48
CA ILE A 43 8.34 -2.24 -2.71
C ILE A 43 7.33 -1.61 -3.67
N GLN A 44 6.12 -1.29 -3.20
CA GLN A 44 5.11 -0.70 -4.06
C GLN A 44 5.54 0.68 -4.61
N LEU A 45 6.19 1.51 -3.79
CA LEU A 45 6.74 2.79 -4.21
C LEU A 45 7.83 2.61 -5.28
N SER A 46 8.66 1.59 -5.14
CA SER A 46 9.69 1.24 -6.13
C SER A 46 9.07 0.78 -7.45
N LEU A 47 8.05 -0.09 -7.40
CA LEU A 47 7.30 -0.53 -8.58
C LEU A 47 6.61 0.65 -9.29
N LEU A 48 6.02 1.57 -8.52
CA LEU A 48 5.37 2.77 -9.04
C LEU A 48 6.38 3.74 -9.68
N SER A 49 7.56 3.88 -9.08
CA SER A 49 8.63 4.71 -9.62
C SER A 49 9.17 4.13 -10.94
N PHE A 50 9.28 2.80 -11.03
CA PHE A 50 9.62 2.11 -12.27
C PHE A 50 8.56 2.32 -13.34
N ASP A 51 7.27 2.18 -13.01
CA ASP A 51 6.16 2.49 -13.93
C ASP A 51 6.25 3.92 -14.48
N LEU A 52 6.44 4.92 -13.60
CA LEU A 52 6.58 6.32 -14.01
C LEU A 52 7.79 6.53 -14.93
N PHE A 53 8.91 5.87 -14.62
CA PHE A 53 10.11 5.91 -15.45
C PHE A 53 9.83 5.35 -16.85
N VAL A 54 9.27 4.15 -16.96
CA VAL A 54 8.96 3.55 -18.28
C VAL A 54 7.92 4.39 -19.03
N ASN A 55 6.88 4.87 -18.36
CA ASN A 55 5.87 5.72 -18.97
C ASN A 55 6.48 7.02 -19.54
N SER A 56 7.51 7.57 -18.89
CA SER A 56 8.18 8.81 -19.32
C SER A 56 9.25 8.59 -20.39
N PHE A 57 10.06 7.54 -20.26
CA PHE A 57 11.25 7.31 -21.10
C PHE A 57 11.04 6.30 -22.23
N SER A 58 9.93 5.56 -22.27
CA SER A 58 9.65 4.57 -23.32
C SER A 58 9.68 5.15 -24.74
N GLU A 59 9.39 6.45 -24.90
CA GLU A 59 9.46 7.13 -26.19
C GLU A 59 10.90 7.31 -26.71
N LEU A 60 11.89 7.38 -25.81
CA LEU A 60 13.30 7.48 -26.20
C LEU A 60 13.79 6.19 -26.88
N LEU A 61 13.24 5.05 -26.46
CA LEU A 61 13.55 3.72 -27.00
C LEU A 61 12.68 3.37 -28.22
N ARG A 62 11.97 4.34 -28.80
CA ARG A 62 11.11 4.12 -29.97
C ARG A 62 11.83 3.52 -31.19
N LYS A 63 13.14 3.63 -31.27
CA LYS A 63 13.95 3.12 -32.39
C LYS A 63 14.12 1.59 -32.34
N GLU A 64 14.02 1.01 -31.15
CA GLU A 64 14.21 -0.42 -30.90
C GLU A 64 12.88 -1.03 -30.43
N PRO A 65 11.99 -1.45 -31.35
CA PRO A 65 10.63 -1.88 -31.01
C PRO A 65 10.63 -3.10 -30.08
N ALA A 66 11.63 -3.98 -30.18
CA ALA A 66 11.76 -5.14 -29.31
C ALA A 66 12.05 -4.74 -27.84
N VAL A 67 12.97 -3.81 -27.62
CA VAL A 67 13.30 -3.32 -26.27
C VAL A 67 12.10 -2.60 -25.67
N GLN A 68 11.41 -1.79 -26.47
CA GLN A 68 10.19 -1.09 -26.02
C GLN A 68 9.07 -2.07 -25.63
N LEU A 69 8.89 -3.16 -26.38
CA LEU A 69 7.91 -4.21 -26.06
C LEU A 69 8.21 -4.87 -24.71
N VAL A 70 9.48 -5.22 -24.46
CA VAL A 70 9.88 -5.82 -23.17
C VAL A 70 9.60 -4.87 -22.01
N LEU A 71 9.90 -3.58 -22.16
CA LEU A 71 9.63 -2.58 -21.12
C LEU A 71 8.14 -2.43 -20.82
N PHE A 72 7.28 -2.43 -21.84
CA PHE A 72 5.83 -2.39 -21.65
C PHE A 72 5.30 -3.63 -20.92
N ILE A 73 5.82 -4.82 -21.24
CA ILE A 73 5.44 -6.05 -20.51
C ILE A 73 5.86 -5.96 -19.04
N ILE A 74 7.09 -5.53 -18.76
CA ILE A 74 7.57 -5.39 -17.38
C ILE A 74 6.76 -4.32 -16.63
N GLN A 75 6.37 -3.24 -17.31
CA GLN A 75 5.53 -2.20 -16.75
C GLN A 75 4.12 -2.72 -16.41
N ASP A 76 3.44 -3.41 -17.32
CA ASP A 76 2.10 -3.96 -17.09
C ASP A 76 2.12 -4.99 -15.94
N ILE A 77 3.16 -5.82 -15.87
CA ILE A 77 3.38 -6.75 -14.75
C ILE A 77 3.60 -5.97 -13.44
N SER A 78 4.37 -4.88 -13.45
CA SER A 78 4.63 -4.06 -12.26
C SER A 78 3.35 -3.39 -11.74
N ILE A 79 2.50 -2.86 -12.64
CA ILE A 79 1.19 -2.30 -12.29
C ILE A 79 0.29 -3.40 -11.70
N LEU A 80 0.27 -4.59 -12.31
CA LEU A 80 -0.50 -5.74 -11.82
C LEU A 80 -0.03 -6.17 -10.42
N PHE A 81 1.28 -6.27 -10.19
CA PHE A 81 1.82 -6.58 -8.86
C PHE A 81 1.44 -5.50 -7.84
N ASN A 82 1.50 -4.22 -8.20
CA ASN A 82 1.10 -3.13 -7.30
C ASN A 82 -0.38 -3.30 -6.88
N LEU A 83 -1.27 -3.59 -7.84
CA LEU A 83 -2.68 -3.91 -7.57
C LEU A 83 -2.85 -5.15 -6.67
N ILE A 84 -2.10 -6.23 -6.92
CA ILE A 84 -2.17 -7.44 -6.10
C ILE A 84 -1.72 -7.15 -4.67
N ILE A 85 -0.61 -6.43 -4.47
CA ILE A 85 -0.13 -6.10 -3.12
C ILE A 85 -1.16 -5.25 -2.37
N ILE A 86 -1.79 -4.29 -3.04
CA ILE A 86 -2.90 -3.50 -2.49
C ILE A 86 -4.05 -4.42 -2.04
N LEU A 87 -4.46 -5.37 -2.88
CA LEU A 87 -5.54 -6.30 -2.57
C LEU A 87 -5.18 -7.22 -1.39
N LEU A 88 -3.93 -7.71 -1.35
CA LEU A 88 -3.42 -8.52 -0.24
C LEU A 88 -3.38 -7.73 1.06
N MET A 89 -2.93 -6.47 1.03
CA MET A 89 -2.93 -5.58 2.19
C MET A 89 -4.36 -5.31 2.70
N LEU A 90 -5.32 -5.19 1.78
CA LEU A 90 -6.74 -5.03 2.10
C LEU A 90 -7.33 -6.29 2.77
N PHE A 91 -7.04 -7.47 2.23
CA PHE A 91 -7.51 -8.75 2.80
C PHE A 91 -6.87 -9.06 4.15
N ASN A 92 -5.62 -8.62 4.37
CA ASN A 92 -4.94 -8.79 5.65
C ASN A 92 -5.43 -7.80 6.74
N THR A 93 -6.33 -6.86 6.40
CA THR A 93 -6.86 -5.90 7.36
C THR A 93 -8.00 -6.50 8.19
N TYR A 94 -8.08 -6.18 9.49
CA TYR A 94 -9.13 -6.64 10.42
C TYR A 94 -10.56 -6.39 9.90
N VAL A 95 -10.79 -5.28 9.19
CA VAL A 95 -12.08 -4.91 8.58
C VAL A 95 -12.64 -6.01 7.65
N PHE A 96 -11.76 -6.74 6.96
CA PHE A 96 -12.15 -7.87 6.11
C PHE A 96 -12.49 -9.11 6.95
N GLN A 97 -11.78 -9.32 8.07
CA GLN A 97 -11.99 -10.46 8.99
C GLN A 97 -13.34 -10.38 9.73
N VAL A 98 -13.81 -9.18 10.08
CA VAL A 98 -15.13 -8.99 10.73
C VAL A 98 -16.32 -9.05 9.75
N GLY A 99 -16.08 -9.35 8.47
CA GLY A 99 -17.11 -9.52 7.45
C GLY A 99 -17.67 -8.22 6.87
N LEU A 100 -17.04 -7.07 7.13
CA LEU A 100 -17.49 -5.76 6.65
C LEU A 100 -16.90 -5.38 5.28
N VAL A 101 -16.76 -6.38 4.41
CA VAL A 101 -16.15 -6.28 3.08
C VAL A 101 -16.85 -5.23 2.22
N ALA A 102 -18.17 -5.10 2.33
CA ALA A 102 -18.95 -4.13 1.55
C ALA A 102 -18.59 -2.67 1.87
N LEU A 103 -18.42 -2.32 3.16
CA LEU A 103 -18.03 -0.96 3.58
C LEU A 103 -16.59 -0.64 3.15
N LEU A 104 -15.71 -1.64 3.27
CA LEU A 104 -14.32 -1.52 2.88
C LEU A 104 -14.20 -1.34 1.36
N LEU A 105 -14.90 -2.17 0.58
CA LEU A 105 -14.95 -2.04 -0.86
C LEU A 105 -15.56 -0.70 -1.27
N ASP A 106 -16.62 -0.20 -0.64
CA ASP A 106 -17.19 1.10 -0.99
C ASP A 106 -16.19 2.25 -0.81
N ARG A 107 -15.39 2.19 0.27
CA ARG A 107 -14.36 3.19 0.54
C ARG A 107 -13.14 3.11 -0.40
N PHE A 108 -12.71 1.90 -0.76
CA PHE A 108 -11.56 1.68 -1.64
C PHE A 108 -11.94 1.48 -3.12
N ARG A 109 -13.23 1.49 -3.46
CA ARG A 109 -13.77 1.26 -4.81
C ARG A 109 -13.15 2.21 -5.82
N ALA A 110 -13.01 3.48 -5.45
CA ALA A 110 -12.40 4.48 -6.31
C ALA A 110 -10.97 4.07 -6.70
N MET A 111 -10.15 3.66 -5.72
CA MET A 111 -8.77 3.27 -6.00
C MET A 111 -8.68 2.00 -6.86
N LEU A 112 -9.48 0.97 -6.54
CA LEU A 112 -9.53 -0.25 -7.36
C LEU A 112 -10.02 0.04 -8.78
N MET A 113 -11.02 0.91 -8.93
CA MET A 113 -11.53 1.34 -10.23
C MET A 113 -10.45 2.08 -11.03
N TYR A 114 -9.74 3.02 -10.41
CA TYR A 114 -8.65 3.75 -11.09
C TYR A 114 -7.47 2.83 -11.44
N SER A 115 -7.13 1.86 -10.59
CA SER A 115 -6.08 0.89 -10.88
C SER A 115 -6.47 -0.04 -12.05
N ALA A 116 -7.70 -0.56 -12.06
CA ALA A 116 -8.20 -1.39 -13.15
C ALA A 116 -8.32 -0.59 -14.46
N LEU A 117 -8.80 0.65 -14.38
CA LEU A 117 -8.89 1.55 -15.52
C LEU A 117 -7.50 1.85 -16.10
N TYR A 118 -6.52 2.16 -15.24
CA TYR A 118 -5.15 2.44 -15.65
C TYR A 118 -4.49 1.22 -16.31
N LEU A 119 -4.59 0.04 -15.69
CA LEU A 119 -4.07 -1.21 -16.27
C LEU A 119 -4.70 -1.52 -17.63
N THR A 120 -6.02 -1.37 -17.76
CA THR A 120 -6.74 -1.62 -19.01
C THR A 120 -6.29 -0.67 -20.12
N LEU A 121 -6.22 0.63 -19.81
CA LEU A 121 -5.76 1.64 -20.78
C LEU A 121 -4.31 1.42 -21.19
N SER A 122 -3.45 1.04 -20.23
CA SER A 122 -2.04 0.67 -20.47
C SER A 122 -1.93 -0.48 -21.46
N ILE A 123 -2.63 -1.60 -21.20
CA ILE A 123 -2.61 -2.78 -22.07
C ILE A 123 -3.14 -2.46 -23.48
N ILE A 124 -4.24 -1.71 -23.59
CA ILE A 124 -4.80 -1.33 -24.90
C ILE A 124 -3.80 -0.47 -25.67
N LEU A 125 -3.23 0.54 -25.01
CA LEU A 125 -2.25 1.44 -25.62
C LEU A 125 -0.99 0.69 -26.06
N HIS A 126 -0.42 -0.14 -25.19
CA HIS A 126 0.75 -0.96 -25.51
C HIS A 126 0.48 -1.92 -26.68
N SER A 127 -0.66 -2.62 -26.65
CA SER A 127 -1.08 -3.54 -27.71
C SER A 127 -1.24 -2.82 -29.04
N TRP A 128 -1.88 -1.64 -29.05
CA TRP A 128 -2.08 -0.85 -30.26
C TRP A 128 -0.74 -0.33 -30.81
N ILE A 129 0.10 0.27 -29.95
CA ILE A 129 1.42 0.77 -30.35
C ILE A 129 2.27 -0.36 -30.95
N MET A 130 2.29 -1.53 -30.33
CA MET A 130 3.08 -2.67 -30.81
C MET A 130 2.53 -3.27 -32.09
N ASN A 131 1.20 -3.39 -32.21
CA ASN A 131 0.56 -3.85 -33.44
C ASN A 131 0.92 -2.96 -34.62
N LEU A 132 0.86 -1.63 -34.44
CA LEU A 132 1.15 -0.68 -35.49
C LEU A 132 2.62 -0.68 -35.93
N ARG A 133 3.53 -0.81 -34.96
CA ARG A 133 4.98 -0.90 -35.21
C ARG A 133 5.39 -2.18 -35.91
N TRP A 134 4.75 -3.30 -35.57
CA TRP A 134 5.05 -4.60 -36.19
C TRP A 134 4.49 -4.70 -37.61
N LEU A 135 3.31 -4.11 -37.87
CA LEU A 135 2.67 -4.15 -39.19
C LEU A 135 3.22 -3.12 -40.19
N ASN A 136 3.61 -1.93 -39.72
CA ASN A 136 4.05 -0.82 -40.58
C ASN A 136 5.45 -0.33 -40.20
N SER A 137 6.45 -1.20 -40.34
CA SER A 137 7.84 -0.97 -39.94
C SER A 137 8.48 0.33 -40.49
N ASN A 138 7.91 0.94 -41.54
CA ASN A 138 8.51 2.10 -42.23
C ASN A 138 7.63 3.36 -42.36
N ARG A 139 6.45 3.44 -41.72
CA ARG A 139 5.63 4.68 -41.71
C ARG A 139 5.25 5.10 -40.30
N PHE A 140 5.58 6.34 -39.95
CA PHE A 140 5.11 7.04 -38.75
C PHE A 140 3.61 7.30 -38.87
N ILE A 141 2.79 6.32 -38.51
CA ILE A 141 1.34 6.46 -38.47
C ILE A 141 0.99 6.68 -37.00
N TRP A 142 0.90 7.93 -36.56
CA TRP A 142 0.22 8.26 -35.31
C TRP A 142 -1.20 8.65 -35.71
N THR A 143 -2.19 7.84 -35.33
CA THR A 143 -3.59 8.18 -35.55
C THR A 143 -4.06 9.12 -34.44
N ASP A 144 -4.99 10.03 -34.75
CA ASP A 144 -5.55 10.97 -33.76
C ASP A 144 -6.13 10.24 -32.53
N GLY A 145 -6.70 9.05 -32.75
CA GLY A 145 -7.19 8.18 -31.68
C GLY A 145 -6.08 7.60 -30.79
N LEU A 146 -4.93 7.21 -31.36
CA LEU A 146 -3.78 6.72 -30.58
C LEU A 146 -3.19 7.84 -29.74
N GLN A 147 -3.09 9.05 -30.31
CA GLN A 147 -2.63 10.24 -29.60
C GLN A 147 -3.58 10.61 -28.46
N ALA A 148 -4.88 10.60 -28.70
CA ALA A 148 -5.89 10.85 -27.66
C ALA A 148 -5.80 9.80 -26.54
N LEU A 149 -5.68 8.52 -26.88
CA LEU A 149 -5.54 7.44 -25.90
C LEU A 149 -4.25 7.57 -25.09
N PHE A 150 -3.15 7.94 -25.73
CA PHE A 150 -1.87 8.20 -25.07
C PHE A 150 -1.97 9.35 -24.05
N VAL A 151 -2.57 10.47 -24.43
CA VAL A 151 -2.79 11.61 -23.51
C VAL A 151 -3.74 11.21 -22.38
N PHE A 152 -4.81 10.49 -22.70
CA PHE A 152 -5.79 10.05 -21.72
C PHE A 152 -5.18 9.08 -20.69
N GLN A 153 -4.38 8.11 -21.14
CA GLN A 153 -3.65 7.19 -20.26
C GLN A 153 -2.77 7.96 -19.26
N ARG A 154 -2.07 9.00 -19.71
CA ARG A 154 -1.22 9.83 -18.84
C ARG A 154 -2.01 10.66 -17.83
N VAL A 155 -3.16 11.19 -18.22
CA VAL A 155 -4.06 11.88 -17.28
C VAL A 155 -4.58 10.91 -16.21
N VAL A 156 -4.95 9.69 -16.61
CA VAL A 156 -5.37 8.64 -15.67
C VAL A 156 -4.21 8.21 -14.78
N ALA A 157 -2.97 8.18 -15.28
CA ALA A 157 -1.77 7.91 -14.47
C ALA A 157 -1.64 8.92 -13.31
N ILE A 158 -1.82 10.21 -13.58
CA ILE A 158 -1.76 11.28 -12.54
C ILE A 158 -2.80 11.03 -11.46
N LEU A 159 -4.03 10.69 -11.85
CA LEU A 159 -5.10 10.35 -10.90
C LEU A 159 -4.76 9.09 -10.12
N TYR A 160 -4.27 8.05 -10.79
CA TYR A 160 -3.83 6.80 -10.15
C TYR A 160 -2.75 7.07 -9.10
N TYR A 161 -1.75 7.90 -9.39
CA TYR A 161 -0.71 8.27 -8.41
C TYR A 161 -1.26 9.05 -7.22
N TYR A 162 -2.20 9.97 -7.46
CA TYR A 162 -2.86 10.72 -6.39
C TYR A 162 -3.65 9.80 -5.45
N PHE A 163 -4.47 8.90 -6.02
CA PHE A 163 -5.23 7.94 -5.23
C PHE A 163 -4.33 6.90 -4.57
N TYR A 164 -3.22 6.51 -5.22
CA TYR A 164 -2.22 5.62 -4.65
C TYR A 164 -1.65 6.22 -3.37
N LYS A 165 -1.11 7.46 -3.42
CA LYS A 165 -0.56 8.17 -2.25
C LYS A 165 -1.56 8.25 -1.10
N ARG A 166 -2.79 8.67 -1.42
CA ARG A 166 -3.87 8.76 -0.43
C ARG A 166 -4.14 7.41 0.21
N THR A 167 -4.11 6.34 -0.57
CA THR A 167 -4.38 5.00 -0.06
C THR A 167 -3.22 4.44 0.75
N THR A 168 -1.97 4.72 0.36
CA THR A 168 -0.79 4.33 1.13
C THR A 168 -0.75 4.99 2.51
N GLU A 169 -1.17 6.25 2.60
CA GLU A 169 -1.31 6.94 3.89
C GLU A 169 -2.38 6.30 4.78
N TYR A 170 -3.50 5.85 4.21
CA TYR A 170 -4.56 5.17 4.96
C TYR A 170 -4.19 3.73 5.37
N LEU A 171 -3.52 2.96 4.51
CA LEU A 171 -3.09 1.59 4.84
C LEU A 171 -1.78 1.53 5.65
N GLY A 172 -0.98 2.60 5.63
CA GLY A 172 0.24 2.69 6.42
C GLY A 172 -0.01 2.96 7.91
N ASP A 173 -1.24 3.29 8.31
CA ASP A 173 -1.58 3.51 9.72
C ASP A 173 -1.75 2.15 10.43
N PRO A 174 -0.83 1.78 11.36
CA PRO A 174 -0.91 0.50 12.08
C PRO A 174 -2.20 0.35 12.89
N ARG A 175 -2.88 1.47 13.19
CA ARG A 175 -4.15 1.50 13.92
C ARG A 175 -5.32 0.82 13.18
N LEU A 176 -5.20 0.58 11.88
CA LEU A 176 -6.17 -0.16 11.08
C LEU A 176 -6.11 -1.68 11.31
N TYR A 177 -5.00 -2.17 11.87
CA TYR A 177 -4.72 -3.59 12.11
C TYR A 177 -4.92 -4.02 13.57
N GLU A 178 -5.00 -3.07 14.52
CA GLU A 178 -5.31 -3.32 15.93
C GLU A 178 -6.80 -3.04 16.24
N ASP A 179 -7.40 -3.79 17.20
CA ASP A 179 -8.77 -3.58 17.71
C ASP A 179 -8.85 -2.26 18.51
N SER A 180 -8.69 -1.14 17.83
CA SER A 180 -8.71 0.19 18.43
C SER A 180 -10.15 0.64 18.69
N SER A 181 -10.37 1.31 19.82
CA SER A 181 -11.68 1.82 20.23
C SER A 181 -12.33 2.73 19.17
N TRP A 182 -11.53 3.42 18.37
CA TRP A 182 -11.99 4.24 17.25
C TRP A 182 -12.66 3.41 16.14
N LEU A 183 -12.13 2.23 15.78
CA LEU A 183 -12.77 1.34 14.81
C LEU A 183 -14.13 0.89 15.32
N ARG A 184 -14.24 0.54 16.61
CA ARG A 184 -15.50 0.14 17.24
C ARG A 184 -16.56 1.25 17.18
N GLU A 185 -16.18 2.51 17.35
CA GLU A 185 -17.11 3.65 17.23
C GLU A 185 -17.55 3.94 15.80
N VAL A 186 -16.64 3.79 14.82
CA VAL A 186 -16.99 3.93 13.40
C VAL A 186 -17.91 2.77 12.97
N PHE A 187 -17.63 1.56 13.44
CA PHE A 187 -18.50 0.40 13.22
C PHE A 187 -19.86 0.53 13.89
N ALA A 188 -19.92 1.10 15.10
CA ALA A 188 -21.19 1.37 15.78
C ALA A 188 -22.05 2.38 15.02
N ARG A 189 -21.43 3.40 14.41
CA ARG A 189 -22.10 4.41 13.58
C ARG A 189 -22.51 3.91 12.20
N ALA A 190 -21.74 3.03 11.58
CA ALA A 190 -22.04 2.48 10.26
C ALA A 190 -23.15 1.40 10.27
N ARG A 191 -23.53 0.91 11.45
CA ARG A 191 -24.58 -0.10 11.65
C ARG A 191 -25.95 0.52 11.98
N GLN A 192 -26.03 1.84 12.12
CA GLN A 192 -27.27 2.62 12.21
C GLN A 192 -27.69 3.10 10.82
#